data_AF-A0A9P9ITF4-F1
#
_entry.id   AF-A0A9P9ITF4-F1
#
_cell.length_a   1.000
_cell.length_b   1.000
_cell.length_c   1.000
_cell.angle_alpha   90.00
_cell.angle_beta   90.00
_cell.angle_gamma   90.00
#
_symmetry.space_group_name_H-M   'P 1'
#
loop_
_entity.id
_entity.type
_entity.pdbx_description
1 polymer ?
#
loop_
_entity_poly.entity_id
_entity_poly.type
_entity_poly.pdbx_seq_one_letter_code
_entity_poly.pdbx_strand_id
1 'polypeptide(L)'
;MRTVLQRVKNASVTVDGELISQIGKGLLVLAAIEKNDTQKDVDTMAGKILKAKLWDDDSTDPPGRWKRGVAEIGGEVLCVSQFTLLASVKKGNKPDFHQSASGIKAKTLYKAFFNKVQESYTPDKVKDGLFAAMMDVALVNDGPVTIILDTNPPKMEDPTSLGPGFASPSDSTASTVIDINDLVNNMTRITKEFQIPAELLE
;
A
#
# COMPACT_ATOMS: atom_id res chain seq x y z
N MET A 1 12.06 6.80 1.28
CA MET A 1 10.72 7.22 0.78
C MET A 1 9.81 6.07 1.04
N ARG A 2 8.68 6.33 1.70
CA ARG A 2 7.73 5.29 2.08
C ARG A 2 6.38 5.56 1.48
N THR A 3 5.73 4.51 1.00
CA THR A 3 4.36 4.60 0.48
C THR A 3 3.49 3.47 1.04
N VAL A 4 2.20 3.75 1.18
CA VAL A 4 1.16 2.75 1.38
C VAL A 4 0.31 2.75 0.12
N LEU A 5 0.29 1.62 -0.58
CA LEU A 5 -0.52 1.38 -1.76
C LEU A 5 -1.77 0.66 -1.32
N GLN A 6 -2.92 1.16 -1.74
CA GLN A 6 -4.21 0.50 -1.54
C GLN A 6 -4.84 0.26 -2.90
N ARG A 7 -5.20 -0.99 -3.17
CA ARG A 7 -6.01 -1.32 -4.34
C ARG A 7 -7.42 -0.81 -4.13
N VAL A 8 -7.96 -0.05 -5.06
CA VAL A 8 -9.26 0.60 -4.89
C VAL A 8 -10.19 0.35 -6.06
N LYS A 9 -11.49 0.25 -5.77
CA LYS A 9 -12.55 0.35 -6.78
C LYS A 9 -12.78 1.81 -7.19
N ASN A 10 -12.60 2.72 -6.25
CA ASN A 10 -12.57 4.17 -6.43
C ASN A 10 -11.93 4.82 -5.20
N ALA A 11 -11.40 6.03 -5.38
CA ALA A 11 -10.93 6.89 -4.29
C ALA A 11 -11.07 8.37 -4.68
N SER A 12 -11.21 9.24 -3.68
CA SER A 12 -11.35 10.69 -3.89
C SER A 12 -10.71 11.49 -2.76
N VAL A 13 -10.40 12.75 -3.06
CA VAL A 13 -9.87 13.75 -2.14
C VAL A 13 -10.79 14.97 -2.17
N THR A 14 -11.24 15.37 -0.99
CA THR A 14 -12.04 16.58 -0.76
C THR A 14 -11.26 17.52 0.15
N VAL A 15 -11.34 18.83 -0.10
CA VAL A 15 -10.77 19.88 0.75
C VAL A 15 -11.87 20.91 1.00
N ASP A 16 -12.14 21.24 2.27
CA ASP A 16 -13.19 22.18 2.66
C ASP A 16 -14.58 21.87 2.06
N GLY A 17 -14.88 20.57 1.88
CA GLY A 17 -16.13 20.09 1.29
C GLY A 17 -16.16 20.08 -0.25
N GLU A 18 -15.13 20.56 -0.93
CA GLU A 18 -15.03 20.57 -2.38
C GLU A 18 -14.22 19.38 -2.92
N LEU A 19 -14.77 18.69 -3.92
CA LEU A 19 -14.09 17.58 -4.59
C LEU A 19 -12.93 18.12 -5.44
N ILE A 20 -11.70 17.85 -5.02
CA ILE A 20 -10.49 18.28 -5.73
C ILE A 20 -10.05 17.23 -6.76
N SER A 21 -10.24 15.96 -6.43
CA SER A 21 -9.66 14.86 -7.19
C SER A 21 -10.40 13.55 -6.95
N GLN A 22 -10.51 12.72 -7.99
CA GLN A 22 -11.08 11.38 -7.89
C GLN A 22 -10.51 10.44 -8.94
N ILE A 23 -10.51 9.16 -8.61
CA ILE A 23 -10.17 8.05 -9.49
C ILE A 23 -11.21 6.93 -9.37
N GLY A 24 -11.39 6.16 -10.45
CA GLY A 24 -12.07 4.88 -10.46
C GLY A 24 -11.15 3.73 -10.03
N LYS A 25 -11.23 2.60 -10.73
CA LYS A 25 -10.46 1.40 -10.41
C LYS A 25 -8.96 1.69 -10.53
N GLY A 26 -8.19 1.41 -9.48
CA GLY A 26 -6.80 1.84 -9.45
C GLY A 26 -6.07 1.65 -8.14
N LEU A 27 -5.11 2.55 -7.89
CA LEU A 27 -4.36 2.64 -6.64
C LEU A 27 -4.55 3.99 -5.96
N LEU A 28 -4.89 3.96 -4.67
CA LEU A 28 -4.59 5.08 -3.78
C LEU A 28 -3.16 4.89 -3.24
N VAL A 29 -2.33 5.92 -3.36
CA VAL A 29 -0.95 5.93 -2.91
C VAL A 29 -0.77 7.04 -1.88
N LEU A 30 -0.67 6.66 -0.61
CA LEU A 30 -0.25 7.56 0.46
C LEU A 30 1.28 7.61 0.46
N ALA A 31 1.88 8.77 0.22
CA ALA A 31 3.33 8.93 0.02
C ALA A 31 3.97 9.84 1.06
N ALA A 32 5.02 9.34 1.72
CA ALA A 32 5.80 10.05 2.71
C ALA A 32 7.24 10.24 2.25
N ILE A 33 7.74 11.45 2.45
CA ILE A 33 9.12 11.84 2.13
C ILE A 33 9.94 11.85 3.42
N GLU A 34 11.03 11.10 3.45
CA GLU A 34 11.98 11.05 4.54
C GLU A 34 13.04 12.15 4.42
N LYS A 35 13.64 12.52 5.56
CA LYS A 35 14.70 13.53 5.62
C LYS A 35 15.86 13.28 4.67
N ASN A 36 16.21 12.01 4.46
CA ASN A 36 17.36 11.62 3.65
C ASN A 36 16.98 11.23 2.22
N ASP A 37 15.71 11.36 1.85
CA ASP A 37 15.28 11.06 0.48
C ASP A 37 15.95 11.96 -0.54
N THR A 38 16.17 11.36 -1.70
CA THR A 38 16.83 11.94 -2.86
C THR A 38 15.97 11.73 -4.11
N GLN A 39 16.39 12.33 -5.23
CA GLN A 39 15.74 12.07 -6.52
C GLN A 39 15.80 10.59 -6.92
N LYS A 40 16.83 9.85 -6.51
CA LYS A 40 16.93 8.41 -6.77
C LYS A 40 15.80 7.63 -6.08
N ASP A 41 15.41 8.05 -4.88
CA ASP A 41 14.30 7.45 -4.14
C ASP A 41 12.97 7.70 -4.85
N VAL A 42 12.77 8.92 -5.35
CA VAL A 42 11.63 9.29 -6.20
C VAL A 42 11.52 8.37 -7.40
N ASP A 43 12.60 8.25 -8.18
CA ASP A 43 12.61 7.45 -9.42
C ASP A 43 12.36 5.97 -9.13
N THR A 44 12.97 5.46 -8.05
CA THR A 44 12.79 4.07 -7.61
C THR A 44 11.34 3.81 -7.18
N MET A 45 10.76 4.69 -6.35
CA MET A 45 9.41 4.51 -5.82
C MET A 45 8.35 4.58 -6.91
N ALA A 46 8.43 5.58 -7.79
CA ALA A 46 7.50 5.72 -8.93
C ALA A 46 7.51 4.46 -9.80
N GLY A 47 8.69 3.93 -10.11
CA GLY A 47 8.84 2.67 -10.86
C GLY A 47 8.26 1.46 -10.11
N LYS A 48 8.48 1.35 -8.80
CA LYS A 48 7.95 0.24 -7.98
C LYS A 48 6.41 0.25 -7.96
N ILE A 49 5.78 1.41 -7.81
CA ILE A 49 4.31 1.53 -7.78
C ILE A 49 3.68 1.01 -9.07
N LEU A 50 4.16 1.50 -10.23
CA LEU A 50 3.58 1.14 -11.52
C LEU A 50 3.81 -0.34 -11.87
N LYS A 51 4.90 -0.93 -11.38
CA LYS A 51 5.26 -2.34 -11.59
C LYS A 51 4.67 -3.29 -10.56
N ALA A 52 4.08 -2.78 -9.46
CA ALA A 52 3.50 -3.62 -8.41
C ALA A 52 2.37 -4.48 -8.98
N LYS A 53 2.51 -5.80 -8.91
CA LYS A 53 1.54 -6.76 -9.45
C LYS A 53 0.46 -7.04 -8.39
N LEU A 54 -0.67 -6.34 -8.51
CA LEU A 54 -1.74 -6.30 -7.50
C LEU A 54 -3.09 -6.80 -8.03
N TRP A 55 -3.16 -7.22 -9.29
CA TRP A 55 -4.32 -7.85 -9.91
C TRP A 55 -3.97 -9.20 -10.49
N ASP A 56 -4.98 -10.06 -10.59
CA ASP A 56 -4.86 -11.35 -11.25
C ASP A 56 -4.87 -11.16 -12.78
N ASP A 57 -4.35 -12.14 -13.50
CA ASP A 57 -4.40 -12.25 -14.94
C ASP A 57 -5.40 -13.32 -15.35
N ASP A 58 -6.60 -12.88 -15.70
CA ASP A 58 -7.68 -13.77 -16.14
C ASP A 58 -7.53 -14.19 -17.61
N SER A 59 -6.48 -13.74 -18.32
CA SER A 59 -6.23 -14.13 -19.72
C SER A 59 -5.52 -15.48 -19.87
N THR A 60 -5.05 -16.07 -18.78
CA THR A 60 -4.38 -17.39 -18.74
C THR A 60 -5.29 -18.47 -18.15
N ASP A 61 -5.07 -19.73 -18.53
CA ASP A 61 -5.76 -20.90 -17.93
C ASP A 61 -4.73 -21.84 -17.26
N PRO A 62 -4.75 -21.97 -15.91
CA PRO A 62 -5.62 -21.27 -14.96
C PRO A 62 -5.25 -19.77 -14.82
N PRO A 63 -6.17 -18.94 -14.28
CA PRO A 63 -5.89 -17.53 -14.02
C PRO A 63 -4.65 -17.31 -13.17
N GLY A 64 -3.76 -16.43 -13.63
CA GLY A 64 -2.50 -16.13 -12.97
C GLY A 64 -2.70 -15.15 -11.81
N ARG A 65 -2.57 -15.63 -10.57
CA ARG A 65 -2.69 -14.72 -9.40
C ARG A 65 -1.52 -13.74 -9.30
N TRP A 66 -1.81 -12.48 -8.95
CA TRP A 66 -0.81 -11.42 -8.72
C TRP A 66 0.14 -11.19 -9.90
N LYS A 67 -0.42 -11.07 -11.10
CA LYS A 67 0.35 -10.97 -12.35
C LYS A 67 0.28 -9.61 -13.02
N ARG A 68 -0.73 -8.80 -12.70
CA ARG A 68 -1.00 -7.53 -13.38
C ARG A 68 -0.80 -6.30 -12.50
N GLY A 69 -0.16 -5.28 -13.04
CA GLY A 69 0.01 -3.97 -12.42
C GLY A 69 -1.05 -2.95 -12.83
N VAL A 70 -1.05 -1.79 -12.16
CA VAL A 70 -2.06 -0.73 -12.40
C VAL A 70 -2.06 -0.26 -13.86
N ALA A 71 -0.88 -0.14 -14.46
CA ALA A 71 -0.73 0.26 -15.85
C ALA A 71 -1.34 -0.76 -16.82
N GLU A 72 -1.12 -2.05 -16.55
CA GLU A 72 -1.57 -3.16 -17.39
C GLU A 72 -3.09 -3.32 -17.36
N ILE A 73 -3.74 -3.09 -16.22
CA ILE A 73 -5.20 -3.09 -16.12
C ILE A 73 -5.84 -1.79 -16.61
N GLY A 74 -5.04 -0.82 -17.05
CA GLY A 74 -5.50 0.51 -17.45
C GLY A 74 -6.13 1.32 -16.31
N GLY A 75 -5.77 1.01 -15.06
CA GLY A 75 -6.32 1.67 -13.88
C GLY A 75 -5.70 3.05 -13.63
N GLU A 76 -6.27 3.76 -12.67
CA GLU A 76 -5.85 5.11 -12.29
C GLU A 76 -5.00 5.10 -11.01
N VAL A 77 -4.28 6.19 -10.74
CA VAL A 77 -3.45 6.35 -9.55
C VAL A 77 -3.77 7.69 -8.89
N LEU A 78 -4.11 7.68 -7.61
CA LEU A 78 -4.29 8.88 -6.80
C LEU A 78 -3.15 8.97 -5.78
N CYS A 79 -2.28 9.95 -5.96
CA CYS A 79 -1.18 10.23 -5.04
C CYS A 79 -1.63 11.24 -3.98
N VAL A 80 -1.36 10.95 -2.70
CA VAL A 80 -1.66 11.86 -1.58
C VAL A 80 -0.46 11.93 -0.64
N SER A 81 -0.03 13.14 -0.30
CA SER A 81 1.07 13.34 0.65
C SER A 81 0.67 12.91 2.07
N GLN A 82 1.43 12.03 2.70
CA GLN A 82 1.12 11.44 4.01
C GLN A 82 2.36 11.33 4.91
N PHE A 83 2.83 12.43 5.50
CA PHE A 83 4.03 12.42 6.35
C PHE A 83 3.92 11.48 7.56
N THR A 84 2.70 11.20 8.04
CA THR A 84 2.48 10.36 9.22
C THR A 84 2.90 8.90 9.05
N LEU A 85 3.15 8.42 7.82
CA LEU A 85 3.71 7.07 7.60
C LEU A 85 5.11 6.89 8.20
N LEU A 86 5.78 7.99 8.51
CA LEU A 86 7.10 8.04 9.13
C LEU A 86 7.04 8.35 10.63
N ALA A 87 5.86 8.22 11.24
CA ALA A 87 5.69 8.34 12.68
C ALA A 87 6.44 7.23 13.43
N SER A 88 7.07 7.60 14.54
CA SER A 88 7.58 6.68 15.55
C SER A 88 6.75 6.80 16.82
N VAL A 89 6.30 5.68 17.36
CA VAL A 89 5.58 5.57 18.64
C VAL A 89 6.39 4.75 19.66
N LYS A 90 7.71 4.64 19.48
CA LYS A 90 8.57 3.81 20.36
C LYS A 90 8.75 4.38 21.77
N LYS A 91 8.62 5.70 21.95
CA LYS A 91 8.87 6.40 23.23
C LYS A 91 7.57 6.79 23.96
N GLY A 92 6.43 6.24 23.57
CA GLY A 92 5.11 6.52 24.14
C GLY A 92 4.00 6.57 23.08
N ASN A 93 2.79 6.97 23.49
CA ASN A 93 1.59 6.92 22.63
C ASN A 93 1.47 8.11 21.66
N LYS A 94 2.24 9.19 21.88
CA LYS A 94 2.26 10.34 20.97
C LYS A 94 3.18 10.04 19.78
N PRO A 95 2.69 10.13 18.54
CA PRO A 95 3.53 9.94 17.36
C PRO A 95 4.58 11.05 17.25
N ASP A 96 5.82 10.66 16.98
CA ASP A 96 6.93 11.55 16.69
C ASP A 96 7.30 11.43 15.20
N PHE A 97 7.41 12.57 14.52
CA PHE A 97 7.62 12.64 13.07
C PHE A 97 9.03 13.09 12.67
N HIS A 98 10.02 12.91 13.55
CA HIS A 98 11.40 13.36 13.30
C HIS A 98 12.02 12.78 12.02
N GLN A 99 11.51 11.68 11.46
CA GLN A 99 12.03 11.10 10.22
C GLN A 99 11.44 11.74 8.95
N SER A 100 10.32 12.46 9.07
CA SER A 100 9.70 13.15 7.92
C SER A 100 10.55 14.33 7.47
N ALA A 101 10.69 14.48 6.15
CA ALA A 101 11.12 15.74 5.58
C ALA A 101 10.07 16.83 5.85
N SER A 102 10.49 18.09 5.90
CA SER A 102 9.61 19.23 6.13
C SER A 102 9.91 20.39 5.16
N GLY A 103 8.99 21.35 5.13
CA GLY A 103 9.14 22.59 4.37
C GLY A 103 9.36 22.37 2.87
N ILE A 104 10.33 23.09 2.31
CA ILE A 104 10.62 23.10 0.87
C ILE A 104 11.04 21.71 0.39
N LYS A 105 11.86 20.97 1.16
CA LYS A 105 12.34 19.65 0.73
C LYS A 105 11.19 18.67 0.51
N ALA A 106 10.26 18.58 1.46
CA ALA A 106 9.11 17.69 1.35
C ALA A 106 8.23 18.03 0.13
N LYS A 107 7.91 19.32 -0.05
CA LYS A 107 7.12 19.79 -1.19
C LYS A 107 7.80 19.50 -2.53
N THR A 108 9.10 19.78 -2.64
CA THR A 108 9.88 19.55 -3.87
C THR A 108 9.94 18.08 -4.23
N LEU A 109 10.28 17.19 -3.29
CA LEU A 109 10.39 15.76 -3.57
C LEU A 109 9.02 15.10 -3.80
N TYR A 110 7.98 15.52 -3.08
CA TYR A 110 6.62 15.04 -3.35
C TYR A 110 6.16 15.43 -4.76
N LYS A 111 6.37 16.68 -5.16
CA LYS A 111 6.02 17.14 -6.51
C LYS A 111 6.84 16.39 -7.57
N ALA A 112 8.13 16.17 -7.33
CA ALA A 112 8.97 15.36 -8.21
C ALA A 112 8.45 13.92 -8.31
N PHE A 113 8.02 13.33 -7.20
CA PHE A 113 7.41 12.00 -7.16
C PHE A 113 6.13 11.93 -7.98
N PHE A 114 5.19 12.84 -7.77
CA PHE A 114 3.94 12.90 -8.53
C PHE A 114 4.21 13.04 -10.03
N ASN A 115 5.05 14.01 -10.42
CA ASN A 115 5.44 14.21 -11.81
C ASN A 115 6.08 12.95 -12.41
N LYS A 116 6.94 12.27 -11.65
CA LYS A 116 7.62 11.06 -12.13
C LYS A 116 6.65 9.92 -12.40
N VAL A 117 5.63 9.75 -11.55
CA VAL A 117 4.56 8.76 -11.78
C VAL A 117 3.77 9.12 -13.03
N GLN A 118 3.42 10.40 -13.22
CA GLN A 118 2.76 10.90 -14.44
C GLN A 118 3.57 10.63 -15.70
N GLU A 119 4.85 11.00 -15.71
CA GLU A 119 5.77 10.82 -16.84
C GLU A 119 5.99 9.33 -17.19
N SER A 120 5.97 8.47 -16.18
CA SER A 120 6.21 7.03 -16.35
C SER A 120 4.93 6.25 -16.69
N TYR A 121 3.78 6.92 -16.75
CA TYR A 121 2.48 6.34 -17.10
C TYR A 121 1.69 7.23 -18.06
N THR A 122 0.36 7.29 -17.93
CA THR A 122 -0.51 8.18 -18.71
C THR A 122 -0.90 9.37 -17.82
N PRO A 123 -0.55 10.62 -18.17
CA PRO A 123 -0.72 11.77 -17.28
C PRO A 123 -2.16 12.02 -16.80
N ASP A 124 -3.15 11.73 -17.64
CA ASP A 124 -4.58 11.87 -17.32
C ASP A 124 -5.06 10.87 -16.27
N LYS A 125 -4.41 9.71 -16.15
CA LYS A 125 -4.74 8.64 -15.19
C LYS A 125 -4.08 8.79 -13.83
N VAL A 126 -3.20 9.77 -13.67
CA VAL A 126 -2.51 10.01 -12.40
C VAL A 126 -2.99 11.34 -11.83
N LYS A 127 -3.66 11.25 -10.69
CA LYS A 127 -4.27 12.37 -9.98
C LYS A 127 -3.50 12.67 -8.70
N ASP A 128 -3.51 13.94 -8.30
CA ASP A 128 -2.90 14.40 -7.05
C ASP A 128 -4.00 14.70 -6.02
N GLY A 129 -3.61 14.73 -4.74
CA GLY A 129 -4.32 15.48 -3.72
C GLY A 129 -3.87 16.94 -3.69
N LEU A 130 -4.00 17.59 -2.54
CA LEU A 130 -3.51 18.94 -2.32
C LEU A 130 -2.47 18.96 -1.20
N PHE A 131 -1.19 19.09 -1.58
CA PHE A 131 -0.08 19.04 -0.65
C PHE A 131 -0.24 20.06 0.50
N ALA A 132 -0.09 19.58 1.74
CA ALA A 132 -0.20 20.35 2.98
C ALA A 132 -1.60 20.94 3.29
N ALA A 133 -2.64 20.59 2.53
CA ALA A 133 -4.02 20.85 2.92
C ALA A 133 -4.53 19.77 3.88
N MET A 134 -5.52 20.12 4.70
CA MET A 134 -6.35 19.13 5.38
C MET A 134 -7.30 18.52 4.34
N MET A 135 -7.23 17.20 4.19
CA MET A 135 -7.93 16.47 3.14
C MET A 135 -8.80 15.38 3.77
N ASP A 136 -10.02 15.25 3.26
CA ASP A 136 -10.84 14.07 3.45
C ASP A 136 -10.58 13.12 2.29
N VAL A 137 -9.95 11.97 2.59
CA VAL A 137 -9.61 10.95 1.59
C VAL A 137 -10.58 9.78 1.73
N ALA A 138 -11.51 9.67 0.79
CA ALA A 138 -12.45 8.55 0.74
C ALA A 138 -11.94 7.46 -0.21
N LEU A 139 -12.15 6.20 0.14
CA LEU A 139 -11.80 5.06 -0.71
C LEU A 139 -12.74 3.87 -0.50
N VAL A 140 -12.85 3.05 -1.55
CA VAL A 140 -13.40 1.69 -1.46
C VAL A 140 -12.26 0.71 -1.76
N ASN A 141 -11.67 0.14 -0.70
CA ASN A 141 -10.55 -0.80 -0.82
C ASN A 141 -11.01 -2.13 -1.44
N ASP A 142 -10.36 -2.54 -2.52
CA ASP A 142 -10.73 -3.69 -3.34
C ASP A 142 -9.95 -4.93 -2.89
N GLY A 143 -10.55 -5.76 -2.03
CA GLY A 143 -9.92 -6.99 -1.53
C GLY A 143 -10.25 -7.30 -0.06
N PRO A 144 -9.72 -6.51 0.91
CA PRO A 144 -8.80 -5.39 0.72
C PRO A 144 -7.36 -5.83 0.43
N VAL A 145 -6.64 -5.03 -0.36
CA VAL A 145 -5.19 -5.20 -0.63
C VAL A 145 -4.47 -3.92 -0.27
N THR A 146 -3.52 -4.02 0.67
CA THR A 146 -2.70 -2.91 1.14
C THR A 146 -1.24 -3.33 1.21
N ILE A 147 -0.34 -2.60 0.55
CA ILE A 147 1.09 -2.92 0.47
C ILE A 147 1.91 -1.70 0.90
N ILE A 148 2.90 -1.93 1.75
CA ILE A 148 3.87 -0.90 2.14
C ILE A 148 5.11 -1.08 1.26
N LEU A 149 5.53 -0.01 0.61
CA LEU A 149 6.80 0.05 -0.10
C LEU A 149 7.73 1.04 0.58
N ASP A 150 9.00 0.67 0.67
CA ASP A 150 10.06 1.51 1.21
C ASP A 150 11.26 1.47 0.24
N THR A 151 11.89 2.62 -0.02
CA THR A 151 13.14 2.67 -0.78
C THR A 151 14.34 2.27 0.05
N ASN A 152 14.23 2.32 1.38
CA ASN A 152 15.26 1.94 2.33
C ASN A 152 14.66 1.07 3.45
N PRO A 153 14.18 -0.15 3.13
CA PRO A 153 13.60 -1.02 4.13
C PRO A 153 14.64 -1.34 5.22
N PRO A 154 14.24 -1.46 6.49
CA PRO A 154 15.13 -1.97 7.52
C PRO A 154 15.68 -3.33 7.08
N LYS A 155 16.96 -3.58 7.35
CA LYS A 155 17.56 -4.90 7.10
C LYS A 155 16.71 -5.93 7.84
N MET A 156 16.16 -6.90 7.11
CA MET A 156 15.58 -8.07 7.75
C MET A 156 16.71 -8.73 8.54
N GLU A 157 16.52 -8.87 9.85
CA GLU A 157 17.40 -9.70 10.66
C GLU A 157 17.27 -11.12 10.15
N ASP A 158 18.42 -11.75 9.87
CA ASP A 158 18.44 -13.14 9.44
C ASP A 158 17.84 -14.00 10.56
N PRO A 159 16.76 -14.76 10.33
CA PRO A 159 16.17 -15.61 11.36
C PRO A 159 17.17 -16.64 11.91
N THR A 160 18.26 -16.93 11.21
CA THR A 160 19.36 -17.79 11.69
C THR A 160 20.35 -17.08 12.63
N SER A 161 20.27 -15.75 12.77
CA SER A 161 21.07 -14.96 13.72
C SER A 161 20.51 -14.95 15.15
N LEU A 162 19.29 -15.48 15.34
CA LEU A 162 18.81 -15.90 16.65
C LEU A 162 19.64 -17.13 17.05
N GLY A 163 20.53 -16.98 18.02
CA GLY A 163 21.38 -18.07 18.52
C GLY A 163 20.58 -19.32 18.93
N PRO A 164 21.25 -20.46 19.21
CA PRO A 164 20.62 -21.76 19.43
C PRO A 164 19.81 -21.77 20.75
N GLY A 165 18.61 -21.21 20.71
CA GLY A 165 17.68 -21.11 21.84
C GLY A 165 16.32 -21.72 21.54
N PHE A 166 16.05 -22.12 20.30
CA PHE A 166 14.95 -23.03 19.99
C PHE A 166 15.52 -24.44 19.90
N ALA A 167 15.45 -25.16 21.02
CA ALA A 167 15.57 -26.60 20.98
C ALA A 167 14.57 -27.14 19.95
N SER A 168 15.08 -27.85 18.95
CA SER A 168 14.27 -28.71 18.10
C SER A 168 13.40 -29.59 19.00
N PRO A 169 12.08 -29.72 18.76
CA PRO A 169 11.32 -30.79 19.38
C PRO A 169 11.93 -32.08 18.83
N SER A 170 12.67 -32.77 19.69
CA SER A 170 13.11 -34.14 19.47
C SER A 170 11.91 -35.01 19.14
N ASP A 171 12.06 -35.82 18.09
CA ASP A 171 11.22 -36.94 17.68
C ASP A 171 10.07 -37.31 18.64
N SER A 172 8.85 -36.93 18.24
CA SER A 172 7.69 -37.76 18.51
C SER A 172 6.85 -37.82 17.23
N THR A 173 6.71 -39.04 16.75
CA THR A 173 6.04 -39.49 15.54
C THR A 173 4.58 -39.08 15.46
N ALA A 174 4.24 -38.26 14.45
CA ALA A 174 2.95 -38.24 13.74
C ALA A 174 3.06 -37.28 12.53
N SER A 175 3.57 -37.79 11.41
CA SER A 175 3.55 -37.07 10.13
C SER A 175 2.11 -36.92 9.65
N THR A 176 1.45 -35.82 10.01
CA THR A 176 0.20 -35.43 9.37
C THR A 176 0.58 -34.72 8.09
N VAL A 177 0.54 -35.44 6.97
CA VAL A 177 0.71 -34.86 5.64
C VAL A 177 -0.47 -33.91 5.45
N ILE A 178 -0.20 -32.60 5.48
CA ILE A 178 -1.19 -31.60 5.11
C ILE A 178 -1.30 -31.65 3.59
N ASP A 179 -2.40 -32.19 3.07
CA ASP A 179 -2.70 -32.15 1.65
C ASP A 179 -2.96 -30.71 1.23
N ILE A 180 -2.10 -30.18 0.36
CA ILE A 180 -2.18 -28.81 -0.15
C ILE A 180 -3.51 -28.60 -0.90
N ASN A 181 -4.10 -29.66 -1.45
CA ASN A 181 -5.38 -29.60 -2.15
C ASN A 181 -6.57 -29.38 -1.19
N ASP A 182 -6.52 -29.89 0.03
CA ASP A 182 -7.55 -29.64 1.06
C ASP A 182 -7.52 -28.18 1.54
N LEU A 183 -6.34 -27.57 1.58
CA LEU A 183 -6.18 -26.15 1.93
C LEU A 183 -6.78 -25.23 0.85
N VAL A 184 -6.61 -25.59 -0.42
CA VAL A 184 -7.11 -24.81 -1.57
C VAL A 184 -8.63 -24.94 -1.70
N ASN A 185 -9.20 -26.12 -1.45
CA ASN A 185 -10.65 -26.34 -1.51
C ASN A 185 -11.42 -25.62 -0.39
N ASN A 186 -10.83 -25.49 0.81
CA ASN A 186 -11.43 -24.78 1.94
C ASN A 186 -11.35 -23.24 1.85
N MET A 187 -10.68 -22.68 0.83
CA MET A 187 -10.72 -21.22 0.56
C MET A 187 -11.94 -20.79 -0.29
N THR A 188 -13.01 -21.58 -0.33
CA THR A 188 -14.26 -21.15 -0.97
C THR A 188 -14.95 -20.08 -0.12
N ARG A 189 -14.95 -18.85 -0.65
CA ARG A 189 -15.76 -17.67 -0.28
C ARG A 189 -16.57 -17.79 1.03
N ILE A 190 -16.01 -17.29 2.13
CA ILE A 190 -16.84 -16.84 3.26
C ILE A 190 -17.42 -15.47 2.88
N THR A 191 -18.58 -15.46 2.26
CA THR A 191 -19.42 -14.27 2.21
C THR A 191 -20.20 -14.22 3.51
N LYS A 192 -19.68 -13.51 4.53
CA LYS A 192 -20.49 -13.13 5.68
C LYS A 192 -21.17 -11.81 5.32
N GLU A 193 -22.47 -11.86 5.03
CA GLU A 193 -23.29 -10.66 5.09
C GLU A 193 -23.30 -10.17 6.54
N PHE A 194 -22.72 -9.00 6.76
CA PHE A 194 -22.77 -8.32 8.05
C PHE A 194 -24.10 -7.56 8.08
N GLN A 195 -25.13 -8.14 8.70
CA GLN A 195 -26.30 -7.37 9.09
C GLN A 195 -25.96 -6.61 10.36
N ILE A 196 -25.94 -5.27 10.27
CA ILE A 196 -25.84 -4.40 11.44
C ILE A 196 -27.19 -4.49 12.16
N PRO A 197 -27.25 -4.95 13.43
CA PRO A 197 -28.47 -4.92 14.23
C PRO A 197 -29.04 -3.50 14.28
N ALA A 198 -30.36 -3.37 14.09
CA ALA A 198 -31.03 -2.06 14.09
C ALA A 198 -30.80 -1.27 15.40
N GLU A 199 -30.50 -1.96 16.50
CA GLU A 199 -30.18 -1.37 17.80
C GLU A 199 -28.86 -0.57 17.81
N LEU A 200 -27.97 -0.75 16.83
CA LEU A 200 -26.72 -0.01 16.70
C LEU A 200 -26.83 1.21 15.75
N LEU A 201 -28.03 1.52 15.26
CA LEU A 201 -28.32 2.64 14.37
C LEU A 201 -29.10 3.79 15.05
N GLU A 202 -29.23 3.78 16.39
CA GLU A 202 -29.76 4.91 17.18
C GLU A 202 -28.65 5.76 17.82
#